data_AF-A0A2V9XU36-F1
#
_entry.id   AF-A0A2V9XU36-F1
#
_cell.length_a   1.000
_cell.length_b   1.000
_cell.length_c   1.000
_cell.angle_alpha   90.00
_cell.angle_beta   90.00
_cell.angle_gamma   90.00
#
_symmetry.space_group_name_H-M   'P 1'
#
loop_
_entity.id
_entity.type
_entity.pdbx_description
1 polymer ?
#
loop_
_entity_poly.entity_id
_entity_poly.type
_entity_poly.pdbx_seq_one_letter_code
_entity_poly.pdbx_strand_id
1 'polypeptide(L)'
;MRIQTYVRWAGSVRLELHQREINGATQTEFVVTDTGIGIRPEDKDRLFQAFSQVGSTGSRREGTGLGLHVSQKLTELLGGTITFESEYGKGTRFQLSLQEGRGDGKLYACAHSGN
;
A
#
# COMPACT_ATOMS: atom_id res chain seq x y z
N MET A 1 13.01 13.85 39.42
CA MET A 1 11.90 14.51 38.69
C MET A 1 11.88 13.95 37.27
N ARG A 2 11.03 12.96 36.97
CA ARG A 2 10.89 12.39 35.61
C ARG A 2 9.68 13.02 34.95
N ILE A 3 9.91 13.77 33.86
CA ILE A 3 8.84 14.23 32.97
C ILE A 3 8.71 13.16 31.90
N GLN A 4 7.70 12.30 32.04
CA GLN A 4 7.33 11.33 31.02
C GLN A 4 6.42 12.07 30.02
N THR A 5 6.99 12.64 28.97
CA THR A 5 6.22 13.28 27.90
C THR A 5 5.47 12.20 27.13
N TYR A 6 4.19 12.02 27.43
CA TYR A 6 3.31 11.09 26.71
C TYR A 6 2.96 11.71 25.35
N VAL A 7 3.60 11.24 24.28
CA VAL A 7 3.16 11.54 22.91
C VAL A 7 1.84 10.79 22.69
N ARG A 8 0.70 11.49 22.72
CA ARG A 8 -0.58 10.94 22.24
C ARG A 8 -0.52 10.88 20.72
N TRP A 9 -0.41 9.69 20.15
CA TRP A 9 -0.64 9.46 18.73
C TRP A 9 -2.15 9.48 18.49
N ALA A 10 -2.68 10.60 17.98
CA ALA A 10 -4.10 10.78 17.66
C ALA A 10 -4.46 10.36 16.22
N GLY A 11 -3.62 9.57 15.58
CA GLY A 11 -3.85 9.08 14.22
C GLY A 11 -4.64 7.78 14.18
N SER A 12 -5.31 7.51 13.07
CA SER A 12 -5.96 6.22 12.81
C SER A 12 -5.58 5.67 11.44
N VAL A 13 -5.66 4.35 11.32
CA VAL A 13 -5.59 3.62 10.06
C VAL A 13 -6.86 2.77 9.96
N ARG A 14 -7.55 2.85 8.83
CA ARG A 14 -8.75 2.08 8.52
C ARG A 14 -8.45 1.17 7.33
N LEU A 15 -8.81 -0.10 7.46
CA LEU A 15 -8.84 -1.06 6.35
C LEU A 15 -10.30 -1.38 6.02
N GLU A 16 -10.67 -1.24 4.76
CA GLU A 16 -11.98 -1.59 4.23
C GLU A 16 -11.80 -2.63 3.12
N LEU A 17 -12.75 -3.57 3.04
CA LEU A 17 -12.81 -4.60 2.02
C LEU A 17 -14.12 -4.45 1.28
N HIS A 18 -14.06 -4.31 -0.04
CA HIS A 18 -15.24 -4.29 -0.90
C HIS A 18 -15.12 -5.42 -1.93
N GLN A 19 -16.16 -6.22 -2.06
CA GLN A 19 -16.23 -7.29 -3.04
C GLN A 19 -17.41 -7.02 -3.97
N ARG A 20 -17.18 -7.12 -5.28
CA ARG A 20 -18.18 -6.86 -6.32
C ARG A 20 -18.05 -7.89 -7.42
N GLU A 21 -19.17 -8.36 -7.97
CA GLU A 21 -19.14 -9.14 -9.20
C GLU A 21 -19.17 -8.21 -10.41
N ILE A 22 -18.21 -8.37 -11.33
CA ILE A 22 -18.09 -7.61 -12.57
C ILE A 22 -17.87 -8.60 -13.72
N ASN A 23 -18.77 -8.60 -14.70
CA ASN A 23 -18.68 -9.46 -15.89
C ASN A 23 -18.49 -10.97 -15.57
N GLY A 24 -19.07 -11.45 -14.47
CA GLY A 24 -18.94 -12.85 -14.04
C GLY A 24 -17.61 -13.20 -13.34
N ALA A 25 -16.78 -12.21 -13.05
CA ALA A 25 -15.59 -12.34 -12.21
C ALA A 25 -15.79 -11.58 -10.90
N THR A 26 -15.18 -12.06 -9.83
CA THR A 26 -15.20 -11.38 -8.53
C THR A 26 -14.07 -10.37 -8.49
N GLN A 27 -14.39 -9.10 -8.29
CA GLN A 27 -13.42 -8.05 -8.02
C GLN A 27 -13.38 -7.78 -6.51
N THR A 28 -12.19 -7.90 -5.94
CA THR A 28 -11.93 -7.62 -4.51
C THR A 28 -11.07 -6.37 -4.39
N GLU A 29 -11.52 -5.42 -3.58
CA GLU A 29 -10.88 -4.13 -3.37
C GLU A 29 -10.54 -3.93 -1.89
N PHE A 30 -9.27 -3.65 -1.62
CA PHE A 30 -8.75 -3.32 -0.30
C PHE A 30 -8.46 -1.82 -0.26
N VAL A 31 -9.03 -1.12 0.71
CA VAL A 31 -8.83 0.31 0.90
C VAL A 31 -8.16 0.55 2.24
N VAL A 32 -6.98 1.17 2.23
CA VAL A 32 -6.25 1.55 3.44
C VAL A 32 -6.25 3.07 3.54
N THR A 33 -6.86 3.62 4.57
CA THR A 33 -6.90 5.06 4.84
C THR A 33 -6.17 5.38 6.13
N ASP A 34 -5.15 6.24 6.09
CA ASP A 34 -4.47 6.77 7.26
C ASP A 34 -4.75 8.26 7.46
N THR A 35 -4.66 8.74 8.69
CA THR A 35 -4.77 10.18 9.03
C THR A 35 -3.39 10.80 9.33
N GLY A 36 -2.33 10.26 8.73
CA GLY A 36 -0.96 10.72 8.90
C GLY A 36 -0.70 12.04 8.17
N ILE A 37 0.58 12.36 8.00
CA ILE A 37 1.02 13.63 7.40
C ILE A 37 0.67 13.79 5.91
N GLY A 38 0.16 12.74 5.25
CA GLY A 38 -0.08 12.74 3.81
C GLY A 38 1.21 12.87 2.98
N ILE A 39 1.03 12.96 1.67
CA ILE A 39 2.11 13.00 0.67
C ILE A 39 2.14 14.37 0.01
N ARG A 40 3.33 14.98 -0.03
CA ARG A 40 3.53 16.26 -0.72
C ARG A 40 3.33 16.09 -2.23
N PRO A 41 2.73 17.06 -2.93
CA PRO A 41 2.52 16.97 -4.38
C PRO A 41 3.80 16.62 -5.15
N GLU A 42 4.93 17.23 -4.80
CA GLU A 42 6.25 17.02 -5.41
C GLU A 42 6.83 15.61 -5.23
N ASP A 43 6.31 14.85 -4.26
CA ASP A 43 6.79 13.50 -3.95
C ASP A 43 5.88 12.39 -4.49
N LYS A 44 4.70 12.73 -5.05
CA LYS A 44 3.70 11.76 -5.52
C LYS A 44 4.25 10.81 -6.58
N ASP A 45 5.02 11.34 -7.54
CA ASP A 45 5.58 10.56 -8.66
C ASP A 45 6.69 9.58 -8.22
N ARG A 46 7.23 9.79 -7.01
CA ARG A 46 8.33 8.98 -6.48
C ARG A 46 7.87 7.93 -5.49
N LEU A 47 6.58 7.90 -5.17
CA LEU A 47 6.03 7.10 -4.08
C LEU A 47 6.22 5.58 -4.29
N PHE A 48 6.15 5.13 -5.54
CA PHE A 48 6.32 3.72 -5.91
C PHE A 48 7.74 3.35 -6.38
N GLN A 49 8.66 4.32 -6.38
CA GLN A 49 10.06 4.05 -6.74
C GLN A 49 10.75 3.27 -5.62
N ALA A 50 11.48 2.23 -6.00
CA ALA A 50 12.27 1.45 -5.04
C ALA A 50 13.24 2.37 -4.29
N PHE A 51 13.38 2.16 -2.97
CA PHE A 51 14.26 2.94 -2.09
C PHE A 51 13.90 4.43 -1.97
N SER A 52 12.73 4.84 -2.46
CA SER A 52 12.24 6.20 -2.27
C SER A 52 11.73 6.38 -0.85
N GLN A 53 12.35 7.29 -0.11
CA GLN A 53 11.84 7.77 1.17
C GLN A 53 11.32 9.20 0.99
N VAL A 54 10.00 9.34 0.95
CA VAL A 54 9.32 10.60 0.61
C VAL A 54 9.28 11.57 1.79
N GLY A 55 10.11 12.63 1.77
CA GLY A 55 10.03 13.85 2.60
C GLY A 55 11.30 14.30 3.36
N SER A 56 11.15 15.35 4.18
CA SER A 56 12.19 16.29 4.63
C SER A 56 13.31 15.73 5.54
N THR A 57 14.52 16.25 5.31
CA THR A 57 15.88 15.91 5.78
C THR A 57 16.16 15.87 7.30
N GLY A 58 15.15 15.72 8.17
CA GLY A 58 15.32 15.90 9.62
C GLY A 58 14.86 14.75 10.52
N SER A 59 14.09 13.78 10.04
CA SER A 59 13.65 12.63 10.85
C SER A 59 14.23 11.33 10.32
N ARG A 60 14.90 10.58 11.20
CA ARG A 60 15.29 9.18 10.92
C ARG A 60 14.01 8.40 10.63
N ARG A 61 13.80 8.05 9.37
CA ARG A 61 12.61 7.28 8.96
C ARG A 61 12.88 5.80 9.11
N GLU A 62 11.93 5.12 9.73
CA GLU A 62 11.91 3.67 9.79
C GLU A 62 11.41 3.11 8.45
N GLY A 63 12.07 2.06 7.95
CA GLY A 63 11.73 1.39 6.69
C GLY A 63 12.68 1.71 5.53
N THR A 64 12.86 0.73 4.64
CA THR A 64 13.79 0.80 3.49
C THR A 64 13.25 1.54 2.28
N GLY A 65 11.99 2.01 2.32
CA GLY A 65 11.28 2.53 1.14
C GLY A 65 10.92 1.44 0.13
N LEU A 66 10.98 0.15 0.51
CA LEU A 66 10.65 -0.96 -0.38
C LEU A 66 9.19 -1.41 -0.30
N GLY A 67 8.51 -1.17 0.82
CA GLY A 67 7.18 -1.75 1.09
C GLY A 67 6.18 -1.48 -0.03
N LEU A 68 6.01 -0.22 -0.41
CA LEU A 68 5.02 0.16 -1.41
C LEU A 68 5.43 -0.24 -2.85
N HIS A 69 6.73 -0.24 -3.15
CA HIS A 69 7.24 -0.77 -4.41
C HIS A 69 6.96 -2.27 -4.55
N VAL A 70 7.16 -3.04 -3.46
CA VAL A 70 6.84 -4.47 -3.40
C VAL A 70 5.33 -4.67 -3.53
N SER A 71 4.51 -3.89 -2.82
CA SER A 71 3.06 -3.96 -2.95
C SER A 71 2.59 -3.75 -4.40
N GLN A 72 3.11 -2.73 -5.08
CA GLN A 72 2.80 -2.50 -6.50
C GLN A 72 3.16 -3.72 -7.36
N LYS A 73 4.39 -4.23 -7.24
CA LYS A 73 4.82 -5.41 -8.01
C LYS A 73 3.97 -6.65 -7.74
N LEU A 74 3.62 -6.90 -6.48
CA LEU A 74 2.75 -8.02 -6.11
C LEU A 74 1.34 -7.85 -6.70
N THR A 75 0.79 -6.64 -6.62
CA THR A 75 -0.50 -6.33 -7.23
C THR A 75 -0.49 -6.53 -8.74
N GLU A 76 0.55 -6.06 -9.44
CA GLU A 76 0.73 -6.27 -10.88
C GLU A 76 0.85 -7.76 -11.23
N LEU A 77 1.63 -8.54 -10.47
CA LEU A 77 1.77 -9.99 -10.65
C LEU A 77 0.45 -10.74 -10.47
N LEU A 78 -0.42 -10.24 -9.59
CA LEU A 78 -1.77 -10.78 -9.38
C LEU A 78 -2.79 -10.26 -10.40
N GLY A 79 -2.35 -9.52 -11.43
CA GLY A 79 -3.23 -8.95 -12.45
C GLY A 79 -4.13 -7.82 -11.93
N GLY A 80 -3.78 -7.24 -10.79
CA GLY A 80 -4.51 -6.17 -10.14
C GLY A 80 -4.00 -4.78 -10.45
N THR A 81 -4.51 -3.79 -9.71
CA THR A 81 -4.04 -2.41 -9.76
C THR A 81 -4.00 -1.80 -8.37
N ILE A 82 -3.00 -0.97 -8.08
CA ILE A 82 -2.92 -0.16 -6.87
C ILE A 82 -2.95 1.32 -7.25
N THR A 83 -3.79 2.10 -6.58
CA THR A 83 -3.91 3.55 -6.73
C THR A 83 -3.89 4.22 -5.37
N PHE A 84 -3.72 5.54 -5.34
CA PHE A 84 -3.78 6.30 -4.10
C PHE A 84 -4.28 7.72 -4.32
N GLU A 85 -4.86 8.28 -3.26
CA GLU A 85 -5.22 9.68 -3.13
C GLU A 85 -4.61 10.21 -1.83
N SER A 86 -3.99 11.38 -1.86
CA SER A 86 -3.33 11.93 -0.69
C SER A 86 -3.35 13.46 -0.70
N GLU A 87 -3.55 14.02 0.48
CA GLU A 87 -3.43 15.44 0.76
C GLU A 87 -2.48 15.66 1.94
N TYR A 88 -1.47 16.51 1.73
CA TYR A 88 -0.49 16.83 2.75
C TYR A 88 -1.17 17.49 3.96
N GLY A 89 -0.91 16.95 5.15
CA GLY A 89 -1.52 17.34 6.42
C GLY A 89 -2.85 16.67 6.73
N LYS A 90 -3.45 15.88 5.82
CA LYS A 90 -4.74 15.20 6.05
C LYS A 90 -4.65 13.68 6.07
N GLY A 91 -3.70 13.09 5.33
CA GLY A 91 -3.50 11.65 5.27
C GLY A 91 -3.50 11.09 3.85
N THR A 92 -3.58 9.77 3.75
CA THR A 92 -3.54 9.06 2.46
C THR A 92 -4.57 7.95 2.44
N ARG A 93 -5.14 7.72 1.26
CA ARG A 93 -6.01 6.60 0.93
C ARG A 93 -5.37 5.79 -0.18
N PHE A 94 -4.99 4.55 0.08
CA PHE A 94 -4.54 3.57 -0.92
C PHE A 94 -5.68 2.63 -1.27
N GLN A 95 -5.78 2.26 -2.54
CA GLN A 95 -6.78 1.32 -3.04
C GLN A 95 -6.09 0.27 -3.90
N LEU A 96 -6.20 -1.00 -3.49
CA LEU A 96 -5.70 -2.16 -4.21
C LEU A 96 -6.90 -2.94 -4.74
N SER A 97 -6.93 -3.24 -6.03
CA SER A 97 -7.99 -3.99 -6.70
C SER A 97 -7.41 -5.24 -7.35
N LEU A 98 -8.03 -6.39 -7.07
CA LEU A 98 -7.70 -7.69 -7.65
C LEU A 98 -8.91 -8.27 -8.37
N GLN A 99 -8.69 -8.93 -9.50
CA GLN A 99 -9.71 -9.74 -10.16
C GLN A 99 -9.46 -11.21 -9.83
N GLU A 100 -10.45 -11.84 -9.20
CA GLU A 100 -10.49 -13.28 -9.00
C GLU A 100 -11.13 -13.91 -10.24
N GLY A 101 -10.28 -14.47 -11.11
CA GLY A 101 -10.75 -15.37 -12.14
C GLY A 101 -11.34 -16.62 -11.51
N ARG A 102 -12.41 -17.17 -12.09
CA ARG A 102 -12.90 -18.52 -11.76
C ARG A 102 -11.72 -19.48 -11.94
N GLY A 103 -11.15 -19.95 -10.84
CA GLY A 103 -9.84 -20.59 -10.85
C GLY A 103 -9.83 -21.86 -11.69
N ASP A 104 -9.18 -21.82 -12.85
CA ASP A 104 -8.53 -23.00 -13.39
C ASP A 104 -7.28 -23.22 -12.53
N GLY A 105 -7.33 -24.21 -11.64
CA GLY A 105 -6.35 -24.49 -10.58
C GLY A 105 -4.91 -24.73 -11.05
N LYS A 106 -4.22 -23.69 -11.51
CA LYS A 106 -2.81 -23.69 -11.90
C LYS A 106 -2.10 -22.38 -11.55
N LEU A 107 -2.09 -22.00 -10.28
CA LEU A 107 -1.19 -20.96 -9.75
C LEU A 107 -0.96 -21.42 -8.31
N TYR A 108 0.06 -22.19 -7.93
CA TYR A 108 1.49 -21.91 -7.92
C TYR A 108 2.24 -23.26 -7.99
N ALA A 109 2.79 -23.67 -9.14
CA ALA A 109 3.75 -24.76 -9.16
C ALA A 109 5.14 -24.17 -8.97
N CYS A 110 5.74 -24.36 -7.79
CA CYS A 110 7.15 -24.06 -7.56
C CYS A 110 7.99 -24.85 -8.58
N ALA A 111 8.56 -24.16 -9.56
CA ALA A 111 9.63 -24.70 -10.39
C ALA A 111 10.90 -24.84 -9.52
N HIS A 112 10.98 -25.91 -8.73
CA HIS A 112 12.27 -26.41 -8.25
C HIS A 112 12.95 -27.11 -9.43
N SER A 113 13.69 -26.36 -10.24
CA SER A 113 14.74 -26.97 -11.06
C SER A 113 15.85 -27.40 -10.11
N GLY A 114 15.97 -28.71 -9.90
CA GLY A 114 17.14 -29.29 -9.27
C GLY A 114 18.40 -29.00 -10.09
N ASN A 115 19.51 -28.91 -9.37
CA ASN A 115 20.81 -29.33 -9.86
C ASN A 115 21.43 -30.21 -8.77
#